data_AF-A0AAU4BX04-F1
#
_entry.id   AF-A0AAU4BX04-F1
#
_cell.length_a   1.000
_cell.length_b   1.000
_cell.length_c   1.000
_cell.angle_alpha   90.00
_cell.angle_beta   90.00
_cell.angle_gamma   90.00
#
_symmetry.space_group_name_H-M   'P 1'
#
loop_
_entity.id
_entity.type
_entity.pdbx_description
1 polymer ?
#
loop_
_entity_poly.entity_id
_entity_poly.type
_entity_poly.pdbx_seq_one_letter_code
_entity_poly.pdbx_strand_id
1 'polypeptide(L)'
;MPGAAGTLTLYVDDRQVGSEDIVTQPGAFIVVGDGICVGRDDASPVTPDYEGPFPFTGGAIDKVVVDVSGERYVDHEAQVRGWFMLD
;
A
#
# COMPACT_ATOMS: atom_id res chain seq x y z
N MET A 1 -14.89 -17.29 3.63
CA MET A 1 -13.49 -17.53 3.27
C MET A 1 -12.65 -17.32 4.51
N PRO A 2 -11.64 -18.16 4.81
CA PRO A 2 -10.72 -17.88 5.90
C PRO A 2 -9.96 -16.56 5.63
N GLY A 3 -9.67 -15.78 6.66
CA GLY A 3 -9.09 -14.44 6.56
C GLY A 3 -9.92 -13.37 7.27
N ALA A 4 -9.38 -12.16 7.40
CA ALA A 4 -10.11 -11.00 7.89
C ALA A 4 -10.76 -10.28 6.69
N ALA A 5 -12.05 -9.97 6.80
CA ALA A 5 -12.77 -9.20 5.79
C ALA A 5 -12.69 -7.70 6.11
N GLY A 6 -12.66 -6.87 5.07
CA GLY A 6 -12.68 -5.41 5.21
C GLY A 6 -12.75 -4.73 3.85
N THR A 7 -12.79 -3.40 3.87
CA THR A 7 -12.78 -2.58 2.66
C THR A 7 -11.37 -2.06 2.41
N LEU A 8 -10.83 -2.32 1.22
CA LEU A 8 -9.61 -1.69 0.73
C LEU A 8 -9.99 -0.39 0.03
N THR A 9 -9.28 0.68 0.34
CA THR A 9 -9.44 1.97 -0.34
C THR A 9 -8.08 2.51 -0.77
N LEU A 10 -7.97 2.89 -2.04
CA LEU A 10 -6.76 3.52 -2.59
C LEU A 10 -6.96 5.03 -2.71
N TYR A 11 -5.99 5.77 -2.19
CA TYR A 11 -5.90 7.22 -2.32
C TYR A 11 -4.66 7.60 -3.14
N VAL A 12 -4.80 8.58 -4.02
CA VAL A 12 -3.70 9.25 -4.74
C VAL A 12 -3.91 10.74 -4.57
N ASP A 13 -2.90 11.45 -4.07
CA ASP A 13 -2.98 12.89 -3.76
C ASP A 13 -4.23 13.25 -2.93
N ASP A 14 -4.42 12.54 -1.80
CA ASP A 14 -5.56 12.67 -0.88
C ASP A 14 -6.95 12.38 -1.50
N ARG A 15 -7.01 11.96 -2.77
CA ARG A 15 -8.25 11.64 -3.47
C ARG A 15 -8.46 10.13 -3.52
N GLN A 16 -9.64 9.67 -3.08
CA GLN A 16 -10.07 8.29 -3.28
C GLN A 16 -10.19 8.00 -4.79
N VAL A 17 -9.45 6.99 -5.27
CA VAL A 17 -9.46 6.56 -6.68
C VAL A 17 -10.02 5.15 -6.89
N GLY A 18 -10.23 4.38 -5.81
CA GLY A 18 -10.85 3.06 -5.86
C GLY A 18 -11.20 2.54 -4.47
N SER A 19 -12.21 1.68 -4.39
CA SER A 19 -12.61 1.00 -3.16
C SER A 19 -13.29 -0.32 -3.46
N GLU A 20 -12.90 -1.39 -2.77
CA GLU A 20 -13.45 -2.73 -2.97
C GLU A 20 -13.44 -3.52 -1.65
N ASP A 21 -14.33 -4.52 -1.55
CA ASP A 21 -14.32 -5.48 -0.44
C ASP A 21 -13.23 -6.54 -0.67
N ILE A 22 -12.40 -6.76 0.35
CA ILE A 22 -11.30 -7.73 0.31
C ILE A 22 -11.37 -8.71 1.49
N VAL A 23 -10.71 -9.86 1.31
CA VAL A 23 -10.43 -10.82 2.39
C VAL A 23 -8.92 -11.06 2.42
N THR A 24 -8.30 -10.88 3.57
CA THR A 24 -6.85 -11.10 3.72
C THR A 24 -6.50 -12.58 3.60
N GLN A 25 -5.28 -12.85 3.12
CA GLN A 25 -4.74 -14.20 3.13
C GLN A 25 -4.50 -14.67 4.58
N PRO A 26 -4.97 -15.87 4.97
CA PRO A 26 -4.77 -16.41 6.32
C PRO A 26 -3.30 -16.84 6.51
N GLY A 27 -2.48 -15.91 6.99
CA GLY A 27 -1.08 -16.14 7.34
C GLY A 27 -0.08 -15.69 6.27
N ALA A 28 1.22 -15.80 6.59
CA ALA A 28 2.29 -15.38 5.69
C ALA A 28 2.31 -16.23 4.41
N PHE A 29 2.38 -15.56 3.25
CA PHE A 29 2.50 -16.20 1.94
C PHE A 29 3.78 -15.76 1.25
N ILE A 30 4.88 -16.42 1.62
CA ILE A 30 6.24 -16.07 1.17
C ILE A 30 6.90 -17.34 0.63
N VAL A 31 6.18 -18.09 -0.22
CA VAL A 31 6.57 -19.45 -0.64
C VAL A 31 7.87 -19.44 -1.43
N VAL A 32 8.16 -18.34 -2.13
CA VAL A 32 9.36 -18.15 -2.96
C VAL A 32 10.37 -17.18 -2.33
N GLY A 33 10.21 -16.85 -1.04
CA GLY A 33 11.17 -16.04 -0.29
C GLY A 33 11.00 -14.53 -0.44
N ASP A 34 10.04 -14.06 -1.24
CA ASP A 34 9.78 -12.62 -1.35
C ASP A 34 8.74 -12.12 -0.34
N GLY A 35 9.12 -11.06 0.37
CA GLY A 35 8.31 -10.42 1.40
C GLY A 35 7.74 -9.09 0.91
N ILE A 36 7.75 -8.08 1.78
CA ILE A 36 7.43 -6.71 1.37
C ILE A 36 8.63 -6.15 0.60
N CYS A 37 8.45 -5.95 -0.71
CA CYS A 37 9.40 -5.26 -1.56
C CYS A 37 8.90 -3.86 -1.93
N VAL A 38 9.82 -2.89 -1.98
CA VAL A 38 9.53 -1.51 -2.35
C VAL A 38 10.37 -1.15 -3.57
N GLY A 39 9.70 -0.67 -4.62
CA GLY A 39 10.34 -0.21 -5.85
C GLY A 39 10.87 -1.32 -6.78
N ARG A 40 10.49 -2.57 -6.53
CA ARG A 40 10.86 -3.77 -7.30
C ARG A 40 9.98 -4.96 -6.90
N ASP A 41 10.05 -6.02 -7.68
CA ASP A 41 9.60 -7.37 -7.33
C ASP A 41 10.65 -8.36 -7.82
N ASP A 42 11.41 -8.96 -6.91
CA ASP A 42 12.58 -9.79 -7.25
C ASP A 42 12.20 -11.20 -7.69
N ALA A 43 11.00 -11.65 -7.34
CA ALA A 43 10.62 -13.04 -7.44
C ALA A 43 9.65 -13.28 -8.61
N SER A 44 8.68 -14.17 -8.40
CA SER A 44 7.74 -14.56 -9.44
C SER A 44 6.66 -13.50 -9.58
N PRO A 45 6.39 -13.00 -10.80
CA PRO A 45 5.37 -11.98 -11.01
C PRO A 45 3.98 -12.51 -10.63
N VAL A 46 3.18 -11.67 -9.99
CA VAL A 46 1.82 -12.03 -9.54
C VAL A 46 0.78 -11.99 -10.67
N THR A 47 1.14 -11.38 -11.80
CA THR A 47 0.34 -11.29 -13.04
C THR A 47 1.27 -11.38 -14.26
N PRO A 48 0.79 -11.88 -15.41
CA PRO A 48 1.54 -11.81 -16.68
C PRO A 48 1.86 -10.38 -17.17
N ASP A 49 1.30 -9.34 -16.55
CA ASP A 49 1.46 -7.95 -16.99
C ASP A 49 2.86 -7.38 -16.75
N TYR A 50 3.74 -8.09 -16.03
CA TYR A 50 5.13 -7.68 -15.81
C TYR A 50 6.09 -8.85 -15.59
N GLU A 51 7.39 -8.58 -15.70
CA GLU A 51 8.49 -9.53 -15.43
C GLU A 51 9.42 -8.99 -14.32
N GLY A 52 9.88 -9.87 -13.42
CA GLY A 52 10.87 -9.53 -12.39
C GLY A 52 12.26 -9.21 -12.98
N PRO A 53 13.06 -8.30 -12.39
CA PRO A 53 12.87 -7.70 -11.06
C PRO A 53 11.96 -6.44 -11.02
N PHE A 54 11.34 -6.07 -12.14
CA PHE A 54 10.44 -4.91 -12.32
C PHE A 54 10.79 -3.64 -11.53
N PRO A 55 11.96 -3.03 -11.78
CA PRO A 55 12.40 -1.86 -11.02
C PRO A 55 11.48 -0.66 -11.28
N PHE A 56 11.23 0.11 -10.23
CA PHE A 56 10.55 1.39 -10.33
C PHE A 56 11.36 2.36 -11.19
N THR A 57 10.68 3.10 -12.08
CA THR A 57 11.29 4.07 -13.00
C THR A 57 10.49 5.37 -13.03
N GLY A 58 11.09 6.45 -13.54
CA GLY A 58 10.40 7.73 -13.72
C GLY A 58 10.32 8.61 -12.47
N GLY A 59 10.98 8.26 -11.37
CA GLY A 59 11.02 9.06 -10.16
C GLY A 59 11.88 8.46 -9.04
N ALA A 60 11.67 8.92 -7.82
CA ALA A 60 12.28 8.38 -6.60
C ALA A 60 11.19 8.10 -5.56
N ILE A 61 11.37 7.02 -4.78
CA ILE A 61 10.54 6.69 -3.63
C ILE A 61 11.23 7.27 -2.40
N ASP A 62 10.70 8.35 -1.83
CA ASP A 62 11.26 8.99 -0.65
C ASP A 62 10.98 8.19 0.64
N LYS A 63 9.74 7.71 0.79
CA LYS A 63 9.30 7.01 2.00
C LYS A 63 8.16 6.04 1.72
N VAL A 64 8.23 4.87 2.35
CA VAL A 64 7.11 3.92 2.46
C VAL A 64 6.89 3.61 3.93
N VAL A 65 5.63 3.63 4.37
CA VAL A 65 5.22 3.30 5.72
C VAL A 65 4.20 2.19 5.65
N VAL A 66 4.40 1.13 6.43
CA VAL A 66 3.42 0.06 6.62
C VAL A 66 2.95 0.14 8.07
N ASP A 67 1.69 0.48 8.26
CA ASP A 67 1.05 0.57 9.56
C ASP A 67 0.10 -0.63 9.75
N VAL A 68 0.29 -1.38 10.83
CA VAL A 68 -0.52 -2.55 11.22
C VAL A 68 -1.19 -2.38 12.58
N SER A 69 -1.22 -1.15 13.10
CA SER A 69 -1.82 -0.80 14.39
C SER A 69 -3.33 -1.07 14.45
N GLY A 70 -4.01 -1.04 13.29
CA GLY A 70 -5.46 -1.11 13.20
C GLY A 70 -6.16 0.24 13.36
N GLU A 71 -5.40 1.31 13.61
CA GLU A 71 -5.93 2.68 13.59
C GLU A 71 -6.24 3.09 12.15
N ARG A 72 -7.29 3.92 11.99
CA ARG A 72 -7.61 4.46 10.66
C ARG A 72 -6.50 5.39 10.19
N TYR A 73 -6.28 5.43 8.88
CA TYR A 73 -5.40 6.43 8.28
C TYR A 73 -5.86 7.84 8.64
N VAL A 74 -4.89 8.69 9.02
CA VAL A 74 -5.09 10.10 9.31
C VAL A 74 -4.19 10.90 8.38
N ASP A 75 -4.78 11.82 7.61
CA ASP A 75 -4.02 12.77 6.82
C ASP A 75 -3.43 13.85 7.75
N HIS A 76 -2.23 13.58 8.23
CA HIS A 76 -1.48 14.50 9.07
C HIS A 76 -1.09 15.79 8.33
N GLU A 77 -0.93 15.75 7.00
CA GLU A 77 -0.59 16.94 6.24
C GLU A 77 -1.79 17.90 6.18
N ALA A 78 -3.00 17.40 5.94
CA ALA A 78 -4.22 18.21 6.06
C ALA A 78 -4.42 18.78 7.47
N GLN A 79 -4.10 18.02 8.51
CA GLN A 79 -4.17 18.54 9.89
C GLN A 79 -3.22 19.73 10.09
N VAL A 80 -1.97 19.60 9.64
CA VAL A 80 -0.97 20.67 9.73
C VAL A 80 -1.37 21.87 8.86
N ARG A 81 -1.84 21.65 7.63
CA ARG A 81 -2.38 22.71 6.75
C ARG A 81 -3.52 23.47 7.44
N GLY A 82 -4.44 22.76 8.09
CA GLY A 82 -5.54 23.34 8.85
C GLY A 82 -5.08 24.19 10.03
N TRP A 83 -4.02 23.78 10.74
CA TRP A 83 -3.45 24.59 11.83
C TRP A 83 -2.92 25.93 11.32
N PHE A 84 -2.17 25.94 10.22
CA PHE A 84 -1.67 27.19 9.63
C PHE A 84 -2.75 28.12 9.07
N MET A 85 -3.97 27.63 8.81
CA MET A 85 -5.09 28.47 8.37
C MET A 85 -5.82 29.17 9.52
N LEU A 86 -5.59 28.74 10.77
CA LEU A 86 -6.21 29.31 11.97
C LEU A 86 -5.32 30.34 12.67
N ASP A 87 -4.04 30.41 12.29
CA ASP A 87 -3.10 31.49 12.66
C ASP A 87 -3.25 32.71 11.74
#